data_AF-L0A8R8-F1
#
_entry.id   AF-L0A8R8-F1
#
_cell.length_a   1.000
_cell.length_b   1.000
_cell.length_c   1.000
_cell.angle_alpha   90.00
_cell.angle_beta   90.00
_cell.angle_gamma   90.00
#
_symmetry.space_group_name_H-M   'P 1'
#
loop_
_entity.id
_entity.type
_entity.pdbx_description
1 polymer ?
#
loop_
_entity_poly.entity_id
_entity_poly.type
_entity_poly.pdbx_seq_one_letter_code
_entity_poly.pdbx_strand_id
1 'polypeptide(L)'
;MSDYLDQVKDAIRAEITKNGLKIESRGKNSFALTKEGADFMIVRDSDEQVEISYKGQRYQYDKYYTKPQHLAQVITNVMNAALGINKQAEGK
;
A
#
# COMPACT_ATOMS: atom_id res chain seq x y z
N MET A 1 7.17 -9.33 10.38
CA MET A 1 6.31 -9.31 9.18
C MET A 1 7.07 -10.10 8.11
N SER A 2 6.49 -10.47 6.97
CA SER A 2 7.28 -10.96 5.83
C SER A 2 8.26 -9.86 5.35
N ASP A 3 9.48 -10.23 4.96
CA ASP A 3 10.47 -9.29 4.40
C ASP A 3 9.94 -8.50 3.21
N TYR A 4 9.07 -9.12 2.40
CA TYR A 4 8.40 -8.49 1.28
C TYR A 4 7.57 -7.27 1.74
N LEU A 5 6.66 -7.46 2.69
CA LEU A 5 5.83 -6.37 3.21
C LEU A 5 6.61 -5.34 4.02
N ASP A 6 7.70 -5.72 4.69
CA ASP A 6 8.55 -4.73 5.37
C ASP A 6 9.21 -3.78 4.36
N GLN A 7 9.71 -4.30 3.23
CA GLN A 7 10.22 -3.47 2.13
C GLN A 7 9.13 -2.56 1.54
N VAL A 8 7.91 -3.06 1.37
CA VAL A 8 6.77 -2.25 0.90
C VAL A 8 6.48 -1.12 1.89
N LYS A 9 6.41 -1.43 3.19
CA LYS A 9 6.13 -0.44 4.24
C LYS A 9 7.19 0.65 4.28
N ASP A 10 8.46 0.29 4.18
CA ASP A 10 9.56 1.25 4.20
C ASP A 10 9.52 2.16 2.98
N ALA A 11 9.21 1.62 1.80
CA ALA A 11 9.08 2.40 0.57
C ALA A 11 7.91 3.41 0.60
N ILE A 12 6.78 3.08 1.25
CA ILE A 12 5.60 3.97 1.26
C ILE A 12 5.55 4.89 2.48
N ARG A 13 6.30 4.61 3.56
CA ARG A 13 6.14 5.25 4.89
C ARG A 13 6.08 6.77 4.85
N ALA A 14 7.01 7.39 4.12
CA ALA A 14 7.11 8.84 4.02
C ALA A 14 5.86 9.45 3.37
N GLU A 15 5.39 8.88 2.26
CA GLU A 15 4.23 9.37 1.52
C GLU A 15 2.91 9.09 2.29
N ILE A 16 2.78 7.93 2.92
CA ILE A 16 1.61 7.62 3.78
C ILE A 16 1.50 8.67 4.91
N THR A 17 2.61 8.96 5.59
CA THR A 17 2.65 9.90 6.71
C THR A 17 2.36 11.33 6.26
N LYS A 18 2.95 11.76 5.13
CA LYS A 18 2.71 13.08 4.53
C LYS A 18 1.23 13.33 4.24
N ASN A 19 0.49 12.28 3.85
CA ASN A 19 -0.91 12.37 3.48
C ASN A 19 -1.89 12.13 4.64
N GLY A 20 -1.38 12.04 5.88
CA GLY A 20 -2.18 11.91 7.09
C GLY A 20 -2.74 10.50 7.33
N LEU A 21 -2.22 9.49 6.63
CA LEU A 21 -2.53 8.09 6.89
C LEU A 21 -1.50 7.50 7.86
N LYS A 22 -1.87 6.38 8.48
CA LYS A 22 -0.98 5.58 9.33
C LYS A 22 -0.82 4.17 8.75
N ILE A 23 0.30 3.54 9.05
CA ILE A 23 0.52 2.12 8.76
C ILE A 23 0.34 1.33 10.06
N GLU A 24 -0.63 0.43 10.08
CA GLU A 24 -0.92 -0.43 11.21
C GLU A 24 -0.61 -1.89 10.86
N SER A 25 0.40 -2.48 11.50
CA SER A 25 0.69 -3.90 11.33
C SER A 25 -0.46 -4.75 11.90
N ARG A 26 -0.93 -5.73 11.13
CA ARG A 26 -1.98 -6.67 11.52
C ARG A 26 -1.44 -8.10 11.43
N GLY A 27 -0.96 -8.60 12.56
CA GLY A 27 -0.31 -9.91 12.64
C GLY A 27 1.01 -9.95 11.86
N LYS A 28 1.37 -11.16 11.40
CA LYS A 28 2.68 -11.39 10.77
C LYS A 28 2.71 -11.12 9.27
N ASN A 29 1.57 -11.15 8.59
CA ASN A 29 1.51 -11.19 7.12
C ASN A 29 0.57 -10.11 6.56
N SER A 30 0.20 -9.08 7.31
CA SER A 30 -0.61 -8.00 6.76
C SER A 30 -0.40 -6.68 7.47
N PHE A 31 -0.68 -5.58 6.79
CA PHE A 31 -0.82 -4.26 7.39
C PHE A 31 -2.02 -3.53 6.79
N ALA A 32 -2.57 -2.60 7.55
CA ALA A 32 -3.59 -1.67 7.09
C ALA A 32 -2.98 -0.27 6.93
N LEU A 33 -3.42 0.44 5.91
CA LEU A 33 -3.36 1.89 5.87
C LEU A 33 -4.65 2.41 6.51
N THR A 34 -4.53 3.21 7.56
CA THR A 34 -5.69 3.77 8.26
C THR A 34 -5.72 5.28 8.15
N LYS A 35 -6.94 5.83 8.07
CA LYS A 35 -7.19 7.27 8.13
C LYS A 35 -8.33 7.50 9.11
N GLU A 36 -8.08 8.35 10.11
CA GLU A 36 -9.08 8.69 11.14
C GLU A 36 -9.68 7.46 11.85
N GLY A 37 -8.86 6.41 12.04
CA GLY A 37 -9.28 5.17 12.69
C GLY A 37 -10.06 4.19 11.81
N ALA A 38 -10.31 4.53 10.55
CA ALA A 38 -10.93 3.63 9.58
C ALA A 38 -9.90 3.04 8.61
N ASP A 39 -10.17 1.81 8.15
CA ASP A 39 -9.35 1.15 7.15
C ASP A 39 -9.53 1.81 5.78
N PHE A 40 -8.44 2.35 5.26
CA PHE A 40 -8.37 2.87 3.90
C PHE A 40 -8.02 1.75 2.91
N MET A 41 -7.02 0.93 3.24
CA MET A 41 -6.52 -0.17 2.42
C MET A 41 -5.89 -1.23 3.32
N ILE A 42 -6.03 -2.51 2.98
CA ILE A 42 -5.35 -3.61 3.67
C ILE A 42 -4.47 -4.34 2.68
N VAL A 43 -3.21 -4.58 3.04
CA VAL A 43 -2.25 -5.33 2.23
C VAL A 43 -1.87 -6.61 2.99
N ARG A 44 -2.03 -7.75 2.33
CA ARG A 44 -1.77 -9.08 2.92
C ARG A 44 -0.83 -9.89 2.05
N ASP A 45 0.20 -10.41 2.66
CA ASP A 45 1.07 -11.45 2.11
C ASP A 45 0.38 -12.82 2.24
N SER A 46 0.19 -13.48 1.11
CA SER A 46 -0.39 -14.83 0.99
C SER A 46 0.55 -15.71 0.16
N ASP A 47 1.77 -15.92 0.67
CA ASP A 47 2.81 -16.80 0.14
C ASP A 47 3.29 -16.41 -1.27
N GLU A 48 2.76 -17.03 -2.32
CA GLU A 48 3.12 -16.69 -3.72
C GLU A 48 2.48 -15.39 -4.19
N GLN A 49 1.44 -14.94 -3.49
CA GLN A 49 0.64 -13.77 -3.85
C GLN A 49 0.67 -12.70 -2.78
N VAL A 50 0.46 -11.46 -3.21
CA VAL A 50 0.14 -10.34 -2.33
C VAL A 50 -1.22 -9.79 -2.71
N GLU A 51 -2.02 -9.49 -1.70
CA GLU A 51 -3.40 -9.09 -1.86
C GLU A 51 -3.62 -7.69 -1.33
N ILE A 52 -4.35 -6.87 -2.09
CA ILE A 52 -4.77 -5.54 -1.69
C ILE A 52 -6.29 -5.53 -1.58
N SER A 53 -6.81 -5.19 -0.40
CA SER A 53 -8.23 -4.88 -0.21
C SER A 53 -8.43 -3.37 -0.17
N TYR A 54 -9.23 -2.84 -1.09
CA TYR A 54 -9.50 -1.42 -1.23
C TYR A 54 -10.93 -1.20 -1.73
N LYS A 55 -11.72 -0.36 -1.05
CA LYS A 55 -13.14 -0.06 -1.39
C LYS A 55 -14.00 -1.32 -1.59
N GLY A 56 -13.82 -2.33 -0.73
CA GLY A 56 -14.56 -3.59 -0.80
C GLY A 56 -14.16 -4.52 -1.96
N GLN A 57 -13.17 -4.13 -2.76
CA GLN A 57 -12.60 -4.96 -3.82
C GLN A 57 -11.27 -5.58 -3.36
N ARG A 58 -10.99 -6.80 -3.82
CA ARG A 58 -9.74 -7.51 -3.55
C ARG A 58 -8.97 -7.68 -4.87
N TYR A 59 -7.73 -7.24 -4.86
CA TYR A 59 -6.80 -7.35 -5.98
C TYR A 59 -5.66 -8.28 -5.58
N GLN A 60 -5.31 -9.22 -6.44
CA GLN A 60 -4.23 -10.17 -6.19
C GLN A 60 -3.11 -9.94 -7.19
N TYR A 61 -1.89 -9.99 -6.70
CA TYR A 61 -0.67 -9.82 -7.48
C TYR A 61 0.25 -11.00 -7.22
N ASP A 62 0.74 -11.61 -8.28
CA ASP A 62 1.79 -12.62 -8.20
C ASP A 62 3.12 -11.94 -7.84
N LYS A 63 3.78 -12.42 -6.77
CA LYS A 63 5.04 -11.84 -6.29
C LYS A 63 6.24 -12.12 -7.20
N TYR A 64 6.16 -13.15 -8.03
CA TYR A 64 7.20 -13.43 -9.02
C TYR A 64 7.36 -12.24 -9.99
N TYR A 65 6.26 -11.57 -10.31
CA TYR A 65 6.25 -10.42 -11.22
C TYR A 65 6.11 -9.07 -10.49
N THR A 66 5.71 -9.08 -9.22
CA THR A 66 5.43 -7.87 -8.45
C THR A 66 6.49 -7.64 -7.38
N LYS A 67 7.57 -6.96 -7.74
CA LYS A 67 8.60 -6.52 -6.78
C LYS A 67 8.00 -5.59 -5.70
N PRO A 68 8.53 -5.57 -4.47
CA PRO A 68 8.05 -4.69 -3.39
C PRO A 68 7.91 -3.22 -3.82
N GLN A 69 8.85 -2.70 -4.60
CA GLN A 69 8.84 -1.31 -5.08
C GLN A 69 7.70 -1.05 -6.07
N HIS A 70 7.36 -2.03 -6.92
CA HIS A 70 6.21 -1.91 -7.83
C HIS A 70 4.91 -1.85 -7.02
N LEU A 71 4.74 -2.72 -6.02
CA LEU A 71 3.56 -2.68 -5.16
C LEU A 71 3.46 -1.37 -4.38
N ALA A 72 4.58 -0.88 -3.83
CA ALA A 72 4.65 0.41 -3.14
C ALA A 72 4.19 1.57 -4.05
N GLN A 73 4.60 1.56 -5.33
CA GLN A 73 4.16 2.54 -6.31
C GLN A 73 2.67 2.43 -6.60
N VAL A 74 2.12 1.22 -6.75
CA VAL A 74 0.68 0.98 -6.94
C VAL A 74 -0.12 1.53 -5.75
N ILE A 75 0.28 1.19 -4.52
CA ILE A 75 -0.36 1.66 -3.29
C ILE A 75 -0.35 3.20 -3.25
N THR A 76 0.80 3.82 -3.54
CA THR A 76 0.96 5.27 -3.55
C THR A 76 0.06 5.92 -4.61
N ASN A 77 0.01 5.37 -5.81
CA ASN A 77 -0.82 5.91 -6.90
C ASN A 77 -2.30 5.83 -6.58
N VAL A 78 -2.76 4.68 -6.07
CA VAL A 78 -4.16 4.49 -5.66
C VAL A 78 -4.52 5.44 -4.52
N MET A 79 -3.65 5.58 -3.52
CA MET A 79 -3.85 6.52 -2.43
C MET A 79 -3.95 7.96 -2.93
N ASN A 80 -2.98 8.40 -3.75
CA ASN A 80 -2.95 9.76 -4.26
C ASN A 80 -4.17 10.08 -5.12
N ALA A 81 -4.55 9.17 -6.02
CA ALA A 81 -5.76 9.32 -6.82
C ALA A 81 -7.02 9.42 -5.95
N ALA A 82 -7.12 8.59 -4.90
CA ALA A 82 -8.25 8.62 -3.98
C ALA A 82 -8.33 9.91 -3.14
N LEU A 83 -7.18 10.53 -2.86
CA LEU A 83 -7.07 11.78 -2.12
C LEU A 83 -7.11 13.02 -3.03
N GLY A 84 -7.26 12.86 -4.35
CA GLY A 84 -7.25 13.97 -5.30
C GLY A 84 -5.87 14.62 -5.48
N ILE A 85 -4.79 13.93 -5.11
CA ILE A 85 -3.41 14.40 -5.22
C ILE A 85 -2.89 14.01 -6.61
N ASN A 86 -3.01 14.93 -7.58
CA ASN A 86 -2.45 14.72 -8.91
C ASN A 86 -0.94 15.00 -8.91
N LYS A 87 -0.12 13.95 -9.06
CA LYS A 87 1.34 14.07 -9.30
C LYS A 87 1.70 14.55 -10.72
N GLN A 88 0.73 14.90 -11.58
CA GLN A 88 0.97 15.34 -12.96
C GLN A 88 1.35 16.83 -13.12
N ALA A 89 1.74 17.53 -12.05
CA ALA A 89 2.09 18.96 -12.12
C ALA A 89 3.61 19.26 -12.14
N GLU A 90 4.49 18.26 -12.14
CA GLU A 90 5.94 18.46 -12.18
C GLU A 90 6.54 17.77 -13.41
N GLY A 91 6.51 18.48 -14.54
CA GLY A 91 7.05 18.02 -15.80
C GLY A 91 6.80 19.02 -16.93
N LYS A 92 7.36 20.22 -16.79
CA LYS A 92 7.70 21.10 -17.91
C LYS A 92 9.19 21.37 -17.87
#